data_AF-A0A949KR53-F1
#
_entry.id   AF-A0A949KR53-F1
#
_cell.length_a   1.000
_cell.length_b   1.000
_cell.length_c   1.000
_cell.angle_alpha   90.00
_cell.angle_beta   90.00
_cell.angle_gamma   90.00
#
_symmetry.space_group_name_H-M   'P 1'
#
loop_
_entity.id
_entity.type
_entity.pdbx_description
1 polymer ?
#
loop_
_entity_poly.entity_id
_entity_poly.type
_entity_poly.pdbx_seq_one_letter_code
_entity_poly.pdbx_strand_id
1 'polypeptide(L)'
;MVKKLAVGSLVTALSCLLPAWAWAGGGAATELVVVADTRALSGFNFYLATLYNQDMWIFATWAVVITSALGVSLGLLMDLIMSHVGLDLGKSAGHVEH
;
A
#
# COMPACT_ATOMS: atom_id res chain seq x y z
N MET A 1 23.36 -24.13 24.86
CA MET A 1 22.85 -23.57 23.58
C MET A 1 21.70 -22.57 23.81
N VAL A 2 20.74 -22.88 24.69
CA VAL A 2 19.58 -22.03 25.05
C VAL A 2 19.96 -20.60 25.50
N LYS A 3 21.00 -20.43 26.32
CA LYS A 3 21.47 -19.09 26.76
C LYS A 3 21.93 -18.18 25.62
N LYS A 4 22.51 -18.73 24.54
CA LYS A 4 22.94 -17.94 23.37
C LYS A 4 21.73 -17.53 22.51
N LEU A 5 20.72 -18.39 22.43
CA LEU A 5 19.45 -18.10 21.74
C LEU A 5 18.66 -17.01 22.46
N ALA A 6 18.61 -17.05 23.80
CA ALA A 6 17.94 -16.06 24.64
C ALA A 6 18.61 -14.66 24.56
N VAL A 7 19.94 -14.61 24.47
CA VAL A 7 20.67 -13.35 24.24
C VAL A 7 20.40 -12.81 22.83
N GLY A 8 20.34 -13.68 21.81
CA GLY A 8 19.96 -13.28 20.45
C GLY A 8 18.56 -12.67 20.38
N SER A 9 17.57 -13.31 21.01
CA SER A 9 16.19 -12.79 21.05
C SER A 9 16.08 -11.46 21.80
N LEU A 10 16.87 -11.27 22.86
CA LEU A 10 16.88 -10.01 23.63
C LEU A 10 17.46 -8.87 22.80
N VAL A 11 18.55 -9.13 22.06
CA VAL A 11 19.18 -8.13 21.18
C VAL A 11 18.23 -7.74 20.05
N THR A 12 17.57 -8.70 19.40
CA THR A 12 16.58 -8.40 18.35
C THR A 12 15.40 -7.60 18.89
N ALA A 13 14.87 -7.94 20.07
CA ALA A 13 13.80 -7.18 20.71
C ALA A 13 14.23 -5.75 21.04
N LEU A 14 15.47 -5.55 21.51
CA LEU A 14 16.01 -4.23 21.80
C LEU A 14 16.24 -3.40 20.53
N SER A 15 16.68 -4.03 19.44
CA SER A 15 16.84 -3.37 18.13
C SER A 15 15.52 -2.87 17.55
N CYS A 16 14.42 -3.61 17.77
CA CYS A 16 13.08 -3.18 17.36
C CYS A 16 12.56 -1.95 18.12
N LEU A 17 13.14 -1.62 19.28
CA LEU A 17 12.75 -0.46 20.09
C LEU A 17 13.56 0.81 19.77
N LEU A 18 14.67 0.69 19.03
CA LEU A 18 15.49 1.83 18.62
C LEU A 18 14.73 2.89 17.80
N PRO A 19 13.81 2.54 16.87
CA PRO A 19 13.04 3.54 16.14
C PRO A 19 12.13 4.38 17.04
N ALA A 20 11.60 3.79 18.12
CA ALA A 20 10.73 4.50 19.06
C ALA A 20 11.50 5.58 19.84
N TRP A 21 12.77 5.32 20.17
CA TRP A 21 13.64 6.32 20.81
C TRP A 21 14.11 7.39 19.83
N ALA A 22 14.34 7.03 18.56
CA ALA A 22 14.65 8.01 17.52
C ALA A 22 13.48 8.98 17.25
N TRP A 23 12.23 8.51 17.38
CA TRP A 23 11.03 9.34 17.24
C TRP A 23 10.67 10.16 18.49
N ALA A 24 11.19 9.83 19.67
CA ALA A 24 10.90 10.54 20.91
C ALA A 24 11.56 11.94 21.02
N GLY A 25 12.52 12.27 20.13
CA GLY A 25 13.22 13.55 20.10
C GLY A 25 12.55 14.65 19.26
N GLY A 26 11.48 14.35 18.54
CA GLY A 26 10.66 15.37 17.86
C GLY A 26 9.81 16.09 18.90
N GLY A 27 10.03 17.39 19.11
CA GLY A 27 9.27 18.21 20.05
C GLY A 27 7.75 18.02 19.89
N ALA A 28 7.00 18.24 20.97
CA ALA A 28 5.55 18.06 21.05
C ALA A 28 4.90 18.41 19.72
N ALA A 29 4.45 17.38 19.00
CA ALA A 29 3.93 17.52 17.64
C ALA A 29 2.84 18.59 17.68
N THR A 30 3.17 19.80 17.26
CA THR A 30 2.18 20.84 17.02
C THR A 30 1.20 20.20 16.07
N GLU A 31 -0.07 20.22 16.43
CA GLU A 31 -1.16 19.61 15.67
C GLU A 31 -1.04 20.10 14.22
N LEU A 32 -0.37 19.30 13.39
CA LEU A 32 -0.17 19.58 11.99
C LEU A 32 -1.53 19.26 11.40
N VAL A 33 -2.35 20.30 11.28
CA VAL A 33 -3.61 20.23 10.58
C VAL A 33 -3.25 20.04 9.11
N VAL A 34 -3.17 18.77 8.70
CA VAL A 34 -2.82 18.38 7.33
C VAL A 34 -4.04 18.67 6.45
N VAL A 35 -3.95 19.75 5.70
CA VAL A 35 -4.99 20.22 4.77
C VAL A 35 -4.40 20.20 3.37
N ALA A 36 -5.15 19.64 2.43
CA ALA A 36 -4.76 19.67 1.03
C ALA A 36 -4.89 21.09 0.48
N ASP A 37 -3.83 21.62 -0.15
CA ASP A 37 -3.89 22.89 -0.85
C ASP A 37 -4.69 22.72 -2.16
N THR A 38 -5.82 23.42 -2.26
CA THR A 38 -6.77 23.31 -3.38
C THR A 38 -6.67 24.48 -4.36
N ARG A 39 -5.79 25.45 -4.11
CA ARG A 39 -5.76 26.75 -4.84
C ARG A 39 -5.33 26.65 -6.29
N ALA A 40 -4.46 25.69 -6.61
CA ALA A 40 -3.96 25.46 -7.97
C ALA A 40 -4.59 24.23 -8.65
N LEU A 41 -5.57 23.60 -8.00
CA LEU A 41 -6.13 22.33 -8.44
C LEU A 41 -7.43 22.56 -9.23
N SER A 42 -7.63 21.79 -10.30
CA SER A 42 -8.86 21.81 -11.10
C SER A 42 -9.33 20.41 -11.44
N GLY A 43 -10.61 20.29 -11.83
CA GLY A 43 -11.21 19.03 -12.27
C GLY A 43 -11.29 17.96 -11.17
N PHE A 44 -10.98 16.72 -11.53
CA PHE A 44 -11.09 15.57 -10.62
C PHE A 44 -10.12 15.64 -9.43
N ASN A 45 -8.93 16.22 -9.62
CA ASN A 45 -7.97 16.41 -8.54
C ASN A 45 -8.51 17.39 -7.49
N PHE A 46 -9.17 18.48 -7.92
CA PHE A 46 -9.82 19.43 -7.01
C PHE A 46 -10.91 18.72 -6.18
N TYR A 47 -11.74 17.91 -6.82
CA TYR A 47 -12.78 17.13 -6.13
C TYR A 47 -12.20 16.22 -5.04
N LEU A 48 -11.15 15.45 -5.33
CA LEU A 48 -10.51 14.57 -4.35
C LEU A 48 -9.85 15.37 -3.21
N ALA A 49 -9.20 16.49 -3.51
CA ALA A 49 -8.57 17.34 -2.50
C ALA A 49 -9.59 18.06 -1.61
N THR A 50 -10.75 18.45 -2.17
CA THR A 50 -11.87 18.96 -1.37
C THR A 50 -12.46 17.87 -0.47
N LEU A 51 -12.64 16.65 -0.99
CA LEU A 51 -13.10 15.53 -0.16
C LEU A 51 -12.15 15.23 1.00
N TYR A 52 -10.84 15.22 0.76
CA TYR A 52 -9.83 15.04 1.82
C TYR A 52 -10.00 16.04 2.97
N ASN A 53 -10.38 17.29 2.65
CA ASN A 53 -10.57 18.36 3.63
C ASN A 53 -11.97 18.40 4.28
N GLN A 54 -12.98 17.79 3.67
CA GLN A 54 -14.39 17.90 4.12
C GLN A 54 -14.91 16.61 4.75
N ASP A 55 -14.60 15.46 4.15
CA ASP A 55 -15.11 14.16 4.59
C ASP A 55 -14.09 13.05 4.29
N MET A 56 -13.40 12.60 5.35
CA MET A 56 -12.38 11.56 5.27
C MET A 56 -12.96 10.19 4.88
N TRP A 57 -14.22 9.90 5.18
CA TRP A 57 -14.83 8.59 4.87
C TRP A 57 -15.09 8.43 3.38
N ILE A 58 -15.60 9.48 2.75
CA ILE A 58 -15.82 9.48 1.29
C ILE A 58 -14.48 9.45 0.56
N PHE A 59 -13.48 10.21 1.04
CA PHE A 59 -12.12 10.15 0.49
C PHE A 59 -11.52 8.74 0.58
N ALA A 60 -11.60 8.09 1.75
CA ALA A 60 -11.11 6.73 1.94
C ALA A 60 -11.81 5.72 1.03
N THR A 61 -13.12 5.86 0.84
CA THR A 61 -13.89 5.01 -0.07
C THR A 61 -13.39 5.14 -1.52
N TRP A 62 -13.15 6.37 -2.00
CA TRP A 62 -12.56 6.60 -3.31
C TRP A 62 -11.17 6.00 -3.44
N ALA A 63 -10.33 6.13 -2.41
CA ALA A 63 -8.99 5.56 -2.41
C ALA A 63 -9.03 4.03 -2.58
N VAL A 64 -9.93 3.33 -1.88
CA VAL A 64 -10.11 1.88 -2.01
C VAL A 64 -10.61 1.53 -3.41
N VAL A 65 -11.66 2.20 -3.91
CA VAL A 65 -12.25 1.91 -5.23
C VAL A 65 -11.22 2.09 -6.35
N ILE A 66 -10.48 3.21 -6.35
CA ILE A 66 -9.47 3.49 -7.37
C ILE A 66 -8.34 2.45 -7.30
N THR A 67 -7.87 2.12 -6.09
CA THR A 67 -6.79 1.13 -5.91
C THR A 67 -7.22 -0.26 -6.38
N SER A 68 -8.42 -0.71 -6.03
CA SER A 68 -8.96 -1.99 -6.49
C SER A 68 -9.17 -2.02 -7.99
N ALA A 69 -9.71 -0.94 -8.58
CA ALA A 69 -9.89 -0.85 -10.03
C ALA A 69 -8.56 -0.90 -10.78
N LEU A 70 -7.55 -0.16 -10.32
CA LEU A 70 -6.20 -0.19 -10.89
C LEU A 70 -5.56 -1.57 -10.75
N GLY A 71 -5.65 -2.21 -9.58
CA GLY A 71 -5.13 -3.55 -9.35
C GLY A 71 -5.74 -4.60 -10.27
N VAL A 72 -7.07 -4.62 -10.40
CA VAL A 72 -7.77 -5.52 -11.33
C VAL A 72 -7.40 -5.21 -12.77
N SER A 73 -7.35 -3.94 -13.16
CA SER A 73 -6.98 -3.54 -14.53
C SER A 73 -5.57 -4.01 -14.90
N LEU A 74 -4.63 -3.96 -13.96
CA LEU A 74 -3.26 -4.42 -14.18
C LEU A 74 -3.18 -5.94 -14.30
N GLY A 75 -3.95 -6.68 -13.50
CA GLY A 75 -4.07 -8.14 -13.63
C GLY A 75 -4.63 -8.54 -15.00
N LEU A 76 -5.72 -7.91 -15.41
CA LEU A 76 -6.33 -8.15 -16.74
C LEU A 76 -5.39 -7.76 -17.89
N LEU A 77 -4.64 -6.66 -17.73
CA LEU A 77 -3.63 -6.26 -18.71
C LEU A 77 -2.53 -7.32 -18.82
N MET A 78 -2.09 -7.88 -17.69
CA MET A 78 -1.09 -8.95 -17.70
C MET A 78 -1.61 -10.21 -18.38
N ASP A 79 -2.85 -10.63 -18.09
CA ASP A 79 -3.49 -11.77 -18.76
C ASP A 79 -3.57 -11.56 -20.27
N LEU A 80 -3.88 -10.33 -20.70
CA LEU A 80 -3.89 -9.96 -22.11
C LEU A 80 -2.48 -10.01 -22.72
N ILE A 81 -1.45 -9.52 -22.03
CA ILE A 81 -0.07 -9.59 -22.53
C ILE A 81 0.37 -11.07 -22.65
N MET A 82 0.08 -11.90 -21.64
CA MET A 82 0.42 -13.32 -21.64
C MET A 82 -0.28 -14.07 -22.78
N SER A 83 -1.52 -13.72 -23.13
CA SER A 83 -2.23 -14.31 -24.27
C SER A 83 -1.61 -13.94 -25.62
N HIS A 84 -1.04 -12.73 -25.75
CA HIS A 84 -0.42 -12.26 -26.99
C HIS A 84 1.01 -12.78 -27.19
N VAL A 85 1.73 -13.05 -26.10
CA VAL A 85 3.11 -13.58 -26.13
C VAL A 85 3.15 -15.10 -26.37
N GLY A 86 2.00 -15.79 -26.30
CA GLY A 86 1.92 -17.22 -26.59
C GLY A 86 2.46 -18.13 -25.48
N LEU A 87 2.62 -17.59 -24.26
CA LEU A 87 2.99 -18.32 -23.04
C LEU A 87 1.77 -18.91 -22.31
N ASP A 88 0.62 -19.03 -22.98
CA ASP A 88 -0.56 -19.69 -22.42
C ASP A 88 -0.37 -21.22 -22.47
N LEU A 89 0.34 -21.76 -21.48
CA LEU A 89 0.42 -23.22 -21.23
C LEU A 89 -0.83 -23.75 -20.49
N GLY A 90 -1.82 -22.89 -20.18
CA GLY A 90 -2.92 -23.20 -19.27
C GLY A 90 -4.05 -24.04 -19.86
N LYS A 91 -4.21 -24.08 -21.19
CA LYS A 91 -5.31 -24.85 -21.82
C LYS A 91 -4.94 -26.29 -22.22
N SER A 92 -3.66 -26.65 -22.27
CA SER A 92 -3.22 -27.97 -22.77
C SER A 92 -2.56 -28.87 -21.73
N ALA A 93 -2.20 -28.38 -20.55
CA ALA A 93 -1.51 -29.19 -19.53
C ALA A 93 -2.44 -30.02 -18.61
N GLY A 94 -3.76 -29.78 -18.65
CA GLY A 94 -4.75 -30.48 -17.82
C GLY A 94 -5.51 -31.63 -18.50
N HIS A 95 -5.18 -31.98 -19.74
CA HIS A 95 -5.89 -33.03 -20.52
C HIS A 95 -4.98 -34.19 -20.96
N VAL A 96 -3.85 -34.42 -20.30
CA VAL A 96 -3.01 -35.60 -20.57
C VAL A 96 -2.87 -36.41 -19.27
N GLU A 97 -4.01 -36.87 -18.77
CA GLU A 97 -4.08 -38.08 -17.93
C GLU A 97 -4.93 -39.12 -18.66
N HIS A 98 -4.34 -39.71 -19.69
CA HIS A 98 -4.66 -41.03 -20.23
C HIS A 98 -3.37 -41.66 -20.75
#